data_AF-I7FHZ6-F1
#
_entry.id   AF-I7FHZ6-F1
#
_cell.length_a   1.000
_cell.length_b   1.000
_cell.length_c   1.000
_cell.angle_alpha   90.00
_cell.angle_beta   90.00
_cell.angle_gamma   90.00
#
_symmetry.space_group_name_H-M   'P 1'
#
loop_
_entity.id
_entity.type
_entity.pdbx_description
1 polymer ?
#
loop_
_entity_poly.entity_id
_entity_poly.type
_entity_poly.pdbx_seq_one_letter_code
_entity_poly.pdbx_strand_id
1 'polypeptide(L)'
;MASLSAVFAENAQLRVPLFNEPLTGRQTIAEILGLLFGVADSVHLGDAFTGSDKGYAIALTLKVGGVELEGMEYVHFDDDNLVDVLLVALRPLDGLIAMHNTIAPLLGQPAVELVAQAS
;
A
#
# COMPACT_ATOMS: atom_id res chain seq x y z
N MET A 1 9.63 -17.76 -12.23
CA MET A 1 9.58 -16.65 -11.25
C MET A 1 8.44 -16.95 -10.30
N ALA A 2 8.61 -16.76 -9.00
CA ALA A 2 7.52 -16.93 -8.04
C ALA A 2 6.46 -15.84 -8.27
N SER A 3 5.17 -16.15 -8.09
CA SER A 3 4.10 -15.14 -8.14
C SER A 3 4.22 -14.21 -6.95
N LEU A 4 3.79 -12.94 -7.09
CA LEU A 4 3.77 -11.99 -5.98
C LEU A 4 3.02 -12.55 -4.76
N SER A 5 1.92 -13.29 -4.98
CA SER A 5 1.17 -13.92 -3.89
C SER A 5 1.95 -14.97 -3.10
N ALA A 6 3.03 -15.54 -3.64
CA ALA A 6 3.81 -16.56 -2.95
C ALA A 6 4.68 -16.02 -1.80
N VAL A 7 4.86 -14.69 -1.71
CA VAL A 7 5.63 -14.05 -0.62
C VAL A 7 4.76 -13.71 0.60
N PHE A 8 3.45 -13.86 0.49
CA PHE A 8 2.49 -13.55 1.55
C PHE A 8 1.94 -14.82 2.20
N ALA A 9 1.72 -14.76 3.51
CA ALA A 9 1.02 -15.80 4.27
C ALA A 9 -0.43 -15.94 3.77
N GLU A 10 -1.05 -17.10 3.97
CA GLU A 10 -2.39 -17.39 3.45
C GLU A 10 -3.42 -16.33 3.88
N ASN A 11 -3.37 -15.92 5.15
CA ASN A 11 -4.26 -14.93 5.76
C ASN A 11 -3.57 -13.59 6.04
N ALA A 12 -2.57 -13.24 5.24
CA ALA A 12 -1.87 -11.97 5.36
C ALA A 12 -2.84 -10.77 5.28
N GLN A 13 -2.50 -9.68 5.96
CA GLN A 13 -3.29 -8.44 6.00
C GLN A 13 -2.57 -7.30 5.28
N LEU A 14 -3.28 -6.66 4.36
CA LEU A 14 -2.88 -5.40 3.73
C LEU A 14 -3.67 -4.25 4.37
N ARG A 15 -2.96 -3.27 4.92
CA ARG A 15 -3.50 -2.08 5.58
C ARG A 15 -3.00 -0.84 4.85
N VAL A 16 -3.87 -0.22 4.07
CA VAL A 16 -3.52 0.93 3.21
C VAL A 16 -4.41 2.11 3.53
N PRO A 17 -4.00 3.35 3.24
CA PRO A 17 -4.80 4.52 3.61
C PRO A 17 -6.02 4.73 2.68
N LEU A 18 -6.26 3.80 1.76
CA LEU A 18 -7.35 3.82 0.78
C LEU A 18 -8.61 3.07 1.25
N PHE A 19 -8.46 2.13 2.20
CA PHE A 19 -9.56 1.31 2.68
C PHE A 19 -9.65 1.42 4.20
N ASN A 20 -10.87 1.51 4.73
CA ASN A 20 -11.07 1.58 6.18
C ASN A 20 -10.69 0.27 6.88
N GLU A 21 -11.03 -0.86 6.27
CA GLU A 21 -10.78 -2.19 6.81
C GLU A 21 -9.55 -2.83 6.13
N PRO A 22 -8.76 -3.63 6.86
CA PRO A 22 -7.70 -4.43 6.26
C PRO A 22 -8.24 -5.38 5.20
N LEU A 23 -7.49 -5.54 4.12
CA LEU A 23 -7.73 -6.58 3.13
C LEU A 23 -6.99 -7.84 3.52
N THR A 24 -7.68 -8.98 3.52
CA THR A 24 -7.12 -10.27 3.95
C THR A 24 -6.94 -11.21 2.77
N GLY A 25 -5.82 -11.92 2.75
CA GLY A 25 -5.54 -13.04 1.86
C GLY A 25 -4.52 -12.72 0.77
N ARG A 26 -3.54 -13.62 0.60
CA ARG A 26 -2.40 -13.40 -0.32
C ARG A 26 -2.75 -13.09 -1.77
N GLN A 27 -3.87 -13.63 -2.28
CA GLN A 27 -4.29 -13.37 -3.66
C GLN A 27 -4.88 -11.96 -3.79
N THR A 28 -5.78 -11.59 -2.88
CA THR A 28 -6.35 -10.24 -2.77
C THR A 28 -5.24 -9.19 -2.68
N ILE A 29 -4.24 -9.44 -1.84
CA ILE A 29 -3.10 -8.53 -1.67
C ILE A 29 -2.31 -8.40 -2.98
N ALA A 30 -1.98 -9.52 -3.64
CA ALA A 30 -1.24 -9.50 -4.88
C ALA A 30 -1.99 -8.78 -6.02
N GLU A 31 -3.31 -8.94 -6.10
CA GLU A 31 -4.16 -8.23 -7.07
C GLU A 31 -4.14 -6.72 -6.83
N ILE A 32 -4.31 -6.28 -5.57
CA ILE A 32 -4.30 -4.85 -5.22
C ILE A 32 -2.93 -4.21 -5.41
N LEU A 33 -1.85 -4.90 -5.02
CA LEU A 33 -0.49 -4.40 -5.27
C LEU A 33 -0.18 -4.36 -6.76
N GLY A 34 -0.63 -5.35 -7.54
CA GLY A 34 -0.52 -5.33 -8.99
C GLY A 34 -1.21 -4.13 -9.63
N LEU A 35 -2.39 -3.76 -9.11
CA LEU A 35 -3.10 -2.56 -9.53
C LEU A 35 -2.32 -1.28 -9.19
N LEU A 36 -1.89 -1.15 -7.94
CA LEU A 36 -1.18 0.04 -7.44
C LEU A 36 0.15 0.26 -8.17
N PHE A 37 0.93 -0.80 -8.37
CA PHE A 37 2.16 -0.72 -9.15
C PHE A 37 1.90 -0.49 -10.64
N GLY A 38 0.76 -0.95 -11.17
CA GLY A 38 0.38 -0.71 -12.55
C GLY A 38 0.06 0.74 -12.87
N VAL A 39 -0.37 1.54 -11.88
CA VAL A 39 -0.63 2.98 -12.05
C VAL A 39 0.52 3.88 -11.58
N ALA A 40 1.55 3.31 -10.97
CA ALA A 40 2.69 4.05 -10.48
C ALA A 40 3.60 4.50 -11.64
N ASP A 41 3.87 5.80 -11.70
CA ASP A 41 4.91 6.35 -12.59
C ASP A 41 6.30 5.92 -12.11
N SER A 42 6.51 5.87 -10.79
CA SER A 42 7.75 5.42 -10.17
C SER A 42 7.55 5.00 -8.71
N VAL A 43 8.32 4.01 -8.27
CA VAL A 43 8.39 3.56 -6.88
C VAL A 43 9.85 3.57 -6.44
N HIS A 44 10.13 4.17 -5.29
CA HIS A 44 11.46 4.23 -4.69
C HIS A 44 11.39 3.79 -3.24
N LEU A 45 12.15 2.74 -2.92
CA LEU A 45 12.37 2.30 -1.56
C LEU A 45 13.68 2.94 -1.06
N GLY A 46 13.60 3.61 0.08
CA GLY A 46 14.72 4.25 0.75
C GLY A 46 15.25 3.38 1.90
N ASP A 47 15.61 4.05 2.99
CA ASP A 47 16.16 3.39 4.17
C ASP A 47 15.19 2.36 4.77
N ALA A 48 15.75 1.23 5.18
CA ALA A 48 15.05 0.20 5.94
C ALA A 48 15.45 0.27 7.41
N PHE A 49 14.45 0.21 8.28
CA PHE A 49 14.56 0.26 9.73
C PHE A 49 14.10 -1.09 10.29
N THR A 50 14.90 -1.69 11.16
CA THR A 50 14.54 -2.93 11.83
C THR A 50 13.69 -2.64 13.06
N GLY A 51 12.50 -3.24 13.11
CA GLY A 51 11.62 -3.24 14.28
C GLY A 51 11.87 -4.43 15.21
N SER A 52 10.98 -4.60 16.19
CA SER A 52 10.93 -5.83 17.00
C SER A 52 10.27 -6.97 16.23
N ASP A 53 10.63 -8.20 16.57
CA ASP A 53 9.90 -9.42 16.15
C ASP A 53 9.64 -9.50 14.64
N LYS A 54 10.71 -9.62 13.84
CA LYS A 54 10.63 -9.76 12.36
C LYS A 54 9.87 -8.62 11.64
N GLY A 55 9.62 -7.50 12.32
CA GLY A 55 9.06 -6.30 11.72
C GLY A 55 10.12 -5.41 11.09
N TYR A 56 9.80 -4.79 9.96
CA TYR A 56 10.65 -3.84 9.24
C TYR A 56 9.80 -2.65 8.81
N ALA A 57 10.36 -1.45 8.88
CA ALA A 57 9.77 -0.27 8.27
C ALA A 57 10.68 0.21 7.14
N ILE A 58 10.13 0.61 6.00
CA ILE A 58 10.88 0.99 4.81
C ILE A 58 10.37 2.35 4.35
N ALA A 59 11.28 3.32 4.20
CA ALA A 59 10.93 4.61 3.62
C ALA A 59 10.49 4.41 2.16
N LEU A 60 9.40 5.05 1.77
CA LEU A 60 8.77 4.90 0.47
C LEU A 60 8.54 6.27 -0.16
N THR A 61 8.90 6.40 -1.44
CA THR A 61 8.42 7.46 -2.32
C THR A 61 7.73 6.83 -3.52
N LEU A 62 6.54 7.34 -3.84
CA LEU A 62 5.70 6.86 -4.93
C LEU A 62 5.27 8.05 -5.78
N LYS A 63 5.23 7.88 -7.10
CA LYS A 63 4.65 8.88 -8.01
C LYS A 63 3.50 8.25 -8.80
N VAL A 64 2.35 8.92 -8.84
CA VAL A 64 1.16 8.48 -9.59
C VAL A 64 0.55 9.67 -10.28
N GLY A 65 0.38 9.59 -11.61
CA GLY A 65 -0.24 10.67 -12.39
C GLY A 65 0.48 12.01 -12.25
N GLY A 66 1.80 12.00 -12.11
CA GLY A 66 2.61 13.20 -11.89
C GLY A 66 2.68 13.69 -10.44
N VAL A 67 1.87 13.14 -9.54
CA VAL A 67 1.82 13.52 -8.12
C VAL A 67 2.78 12.67 -7.30
N GLU A 68 3.64 13.31 -6.52
CA GLU A 68 4.58 12.65 -5.62
C GLU A 68 3.98 12.46 -4.22
N LEU A 69 4.17 11.26 -3.68
CA LEU A 69 3.78 10.82 -2.35
C LEU A 69 5.03 10.31 -1.64
N GLU A 70 5.14 10.60 -0.35
CA GLU A 70 6.16 10.01 0.54
C GLU A 70 5.49 9.31 1.71
N GLY A 71 6.18 8.33 2.29
CA GLY A 71 5.63 7.56 3.38
C GLY A 71 6.51 6.43 3.86
N MET A 72 5.86 5.45 4.48
CA MET A 72 6.52 4.25 4.97
C MET A 72 5.66 3.03 4.71
N GLU A 73 6.33 1.91 4.43
CA GLU A 73 5.75 0.59 4.50
C GLU A 73 6.24 -0.10 5.78
N TYR A 74 5.35 -0.72 6.53
CA TYR A 74 5.68 -1.66 7.59
C TYR A 74 5.38 -3.07 7.11
N VAL A 75 6.39 -3.94 7.19
CA VAL A 75 6.33 -5.33 6.78
C VAL A 75 6.65 -6.20 8.00
N HIS A 76 5.75 -7.12 8.33
CA HIS A 76 5.99 -8.16 9.33
C HIS A 76 6.04 -9.52 8.65
N PHE A 77 6.88 -10.40 9.18
CA PHE A 77 7.02 -11.76 8.70
C PHE A 77 6.64 -12.76 9.79
N ASP A 78 5.96 -13.83 9.39
CA ASP A 78 5.60 -14.93 10.27
C ASP A 78 6.77 -15.92 10.51
N ASP A 79 6.47 -17.06 11.12
CA ASP A 79 7.44 -18.12 11.41
C ASP A 79 7.92 -18.89 10.17
N ASP A 80 7.17 -18.85 9.08
CA ASP A 80 7.53 -19.44 7.79
C ASP A 80 8.30 -18.45 6.90
N ASN A 81 8.59 -17.23 7.41
CA ASN A 81 9.19 -16.11 6.68
C ASN A 81 8.34 -15.62 5.51
N LEU A 82 7.02 -15.73 5.64
CA LEU A 82 6.07 -15.11 4.72
C LEU A 82 5.56 -13.80 5.32
N VAL A 83 5.23 -12.83 4.47
CA VAL A 83 4.65 -11.56 4.91
C VAL A 83 3.22 -11.81 5.40
N ASP A 84 2.96 -11.59 6.69
CA ASP A 84 1.63 -11.71 7.30
C ASP A 84 0.98 -10.33 7.53
N VAL A 85 1.76 -9.26 7.59
CA VAL A 85 1.27 -7.87 7.62
C VAL A 85 2.07 -7.00 6.66
N LEU A 86 1.35 -6.30 5.78
CA LEU A 86 1.84 -5.17 5.02
C LEU A 86 0.97 -3.95 5.34
N LEU A 87 1.56 -2.93 5.96
CA LEU A 87 0.91 -1.65 6.19
C LEU A 87 1.62 -0.58 5.38
N VAL A 88 0.85 0.28 4.71
CA VAL A 88 1.38 1.42 3.96
C VAL A 88 0.74 2.68 4.52
N ALA A 89 1.54 3.71 4.78
CA ALA A 89 1.05 5.04 5.14
C ALA A 89 1.72 6.06 4.21
N LEU A 90 0.91 6.96 3.64
CA LEU A 90 1.35 7.92 2.63
C LEU A 90 0.86 9.34 2.95
N ARG A 91 1.62 10.31 2.50
CA ARG A 91 1.33 11.74 2.54
C ARG A 91 1.86 12.41 1.25
N PRO A 92 1.41 13.62 0.89
CA PRO A 92 0.34 14.39 1.54
C PRO A 92 -1.07 13.88 1.19
N LEU A 93 -2.07 14.33 1.95
CA LEU A 93 -3.46 13.85 1.83
C LEU A 93 -4.09 14.20 0.47
N ASP A 94 -3.86 15.41 -0.03
CA ASP A 94 -4.29 15.82 -1.37
C ASP A 94 -3.71 14.92 -2.47
N GLY A 95 -2.44 14.55 -2.33
CA GLY A 95 -1.81 13.57 -3.22
C GLY A 95 -2.44 12.18 -3.10
N LEU A 96 -2.82 11.76 -1.90
CA LEU A 96 -3.48 10.48 -1.67
C LEU A 96 -4.86 10.45 -2.36
N ILE A 97 -5.60 11.56 -2.31
CA ILE A 97 -6.89 11.72 -3.00
C ILE A 97 -6.70 11.66 -4.52
N ALA A 98 -5.65 12.31 -5.04
CA ALA A 98 -5.32 12.22 -6.47
C ALA A 98 -5.02 10.78 -6.90
N MET A 99 -4.18 10.07 -6.16
CA MET A 99 -3.88 8.64 -6.40
C MET A 99 -5.14 7.77 -6.32
N HIS A 100 -5.98 7.97 -5.29
CA HIS A 100 -7.26 7.28 -5.17
C HIS A 100 -8.10 7.46 -6.44
N ASN A 101 -8.24 8.69 -6.93
CA ASN A 101 -9.06 8.97 -8.11
C ASN A 101 -8.51 8.36 -9.40
N THR A 102 -7.20 8.12 -9.49
CA THR A 102 -6.59 7.35 -10.60
C THR A 102 -7.00 5.89 -10.58
N ILE A 103 -7.05 5.27 -9.39
CA ILE A 103 -7.37 3.83 -9.24
C ILE A 103 -8.86 3.53 -9.10
N ALA A 104 -9.66 4.51 -8.66
CA ALA A 104 -11.08 4.31 -8.34
C ALA A 104 -11.89 3.64 -9.47
N PRO A 105 -11.72 3.99 -10.78
CA PRO A 105 -12.43 3.30 -11.86
C PRO A 105 -12.11 1.80 -11.94
N LEU A 106 -10.87 1.41 -11.61
CA LEU A 106 -10.41 0.02 -11.63
C LEU A 106 -10.94 -0.77 -10.44
N LEU A 107 -11.26 -0.08 -9.34
CA LEU A 107 -11.89 -0.62 -8.14
C LEU A 107 -13.42 -0.61 -8.19
N GLY A 108 -14.03 -0.04 -9.24
CA GLY A 108 -15.47 0.18 -9.31
C GLY A 108 -15.98 1.19 -8.27
N GLN A 109 -15.10 2.08 -7.79
CA GLN A 109 -15.39 3.10 -6.79
C GLN A 109 -15.56 4.48 -7.45
N PRO A 110 -16.36 5.39 -6.86
CA PRO A 110 -16.46 6.76 -7.34
C PRO A 110 -15.19 7.55 -7.01
N ALA A 111 -14.91 8.59 -7.81
CA ALA A 111 -13.93 9.59 -7.43
C ALA A 111 -14.38 10.33 -6.15
N VAL A 112 -13.42 10.74 -5.34
CA VAL A 112 -13.64 11.47 -4.08
C VAL A 112 -12.99 12.86 -4.15
N GLU A 113 -13.48 13.77 -3.32
CA GLU A 113 -12.94 15.12 -3.19
C GLU A 113 -12.50 15.35 -1.75
N LEU A 114 -11.39 16.07 -1.57
CA LEU A 114 -10.94 16.50 -0.26
C LEU A 114 -11.82 17.65 0.23
N VAL A 115 -12.65 17.39 1.23
CA VAL A 115 -13.54 18.40 1.82
C VAL A 115 -12.98 18.85 3.16
N ALA A 116 -12.75 20.16 3.32
CA ALA A 116 -12.46 20.73 4.62
C ALA A 116 -13.72 20.65 5.51
N GLN A 117 -13.63 19.94 6.62
CA GLN A 117 -14.68 19.97 7.64
C GLN A 117 -14.44 21.18 8.53
N ALA A 118 -15.32 22.18 8.49
CA ALA A 118 -15.34 23.21 9.51
C ALA A 118 -15.80 22.57 10.83
N SER A 119 -14.99 22.73 11.88
CA SER A 119 -15.36 22.34 13.25
C SER A 119 -16.41 23.27 13.85
#